data_AF-A0A6M0PBM7-F1
#
_entry.id   AF-A0A6M0PBM7-F1
#
_cell.length_a   1.000
_cell.length_b   1.000
_cell.length_c   1.000
_cell.angle_alpha   90.00
_cell.angle_beta   90.00
_cell.angle_gamma   90.00
#
_symmetry.space_group_name_H-M   'P 1'
#
loop_
_entity.id
_entity.type
_entity.pdbx_description
1 polymer ?
#
loop_
_entity_poly.entity_id
_entity_poly.type
_entity_poly.pdbx_seq_one_letter_code
_entity_poly.pdbx_strand_id
1 'polypeptide(L)'
;MKKLVTKRNLLILSVMITVITAMIPNLGMKVIGEYHHYGCPAEVLSYASNWRIGFSLWNFLFNIVFYYFTLRILMIIIKGFIPKSPH
;
A
#
# COMPACT_ATOMS: atom_id res chain seq x y z
N MET A 1 -6.29 -1.15 -28.50
CA MET A 1 -6.71 -0.80 -27.12
C MET A 1 -5.74 -1.44 -26.13
N LYS A 2 -4.89 -0.66 -25.44
CA LYS A 2 -3.99 -1.20 -24.40
C LYS A 2 -4.83 -1.87 -23.30
N LYS A 3 -4.55 -3.14 -23.00
CA LYS A 3 -5.16 -3.88 -21.89
C LYS A 3 -4.60 -3.27 -20.59
N LEU A 4 -5.18 -2.14 -20.17
CA LEU A 4 -4.47 -1.11 -19.40
C LEU A 4 -4.08 -1.54 -17.98
N VAL A 5 -4.71 -2.57 -17.42
CA VAL A 5 -4.35 -3.11 -16.10
C VAL A 5 -4.58 -4.62 -16.05
N THR A 6 -3.50 -5.39 -15.97
CA THR A 6 -3.55 -6.84 -15.73
C THR A 6 -3.49 -7.10 -14.21
N LYS A 7 -4.05 -8.22 -13.73
CA LYS A 7 -3.98 -8.62 -12.29
C LYS A 7 -2.54 -8.55 -11.74
N ARG A 8 -1.56 -8.93 -12.57
CA ARG A 8 -0.12 -8.84 -12.27
C ARG A 8 0.34 -7.40 -12.04
N ASN A 9 -0.08 -6.45 -12.88
CA ASN A 9 0.32 -5.05 -12.75
C ASN A 9 -0.28 -4.40 -11.50
N LEU A 10 -1.51 -4.79 -11.13
CA LEU A 10 -2.10 -4.37 -9.85
C LEU A 10 -1.28 -4.87 -8.68
N LEU A 11 -0.93 -6.16 -8.69
CA LEU A 11 -0.14 -6.75 -7.62
C LEU A 11 1.22 -6.05 -7.48
N ILE A 12 1.91 -5.80 -8.59
CA ILE A 12 3.17 -5.04 -8.59
C ILE A 12 2.96 -3.65 -7.99
N LEU A 13 1.90 -2.95 -8.40
CA LEU A 13 1.59 -1.61 -7.88
C LEU A 13 1.27 -1.65 -6.38
N SER A 14 0.53 -2.66 -5.90
CA SER A 14 0.24 -2.85 -4.47
C SER A 14 1.50 -3.09 -3.65
N VAL A 15 2.44 -3.88 -4.17
CA VAL A 15 3.74 -4.11 -3.53
C VAL A 15 4.54 -2.81 -3.48
N MET A 16 4.61 -2.06 -4.60
CA MET A 16 5.31 -0.78 -4.63
C MET A 16 4.72 0.22 -3.63
N ILE A 17 3.39 0.36 -3.58
CA ILE A 17 2.73 1.23 -2.61
C ILE A 17 3.06 0.80 -1.18
N THR A 18 3.03 -0.50 -0.89
CA THR A 18 3.37 -1.04 0.44
C THR A 18 4.80 -0.68 0.85
N VAL A 19 5.77 -0.81 -0.07
CA VAL A 19 7.17 -0.45 0.19
C VAL A 19 7.31 1.06 0.40
N ILE A 20 6.67 1.87 -0.45
CA ILE A 20 6.71 3.33 -0.36
C ILE A 20 6.12 3.79 0.98
N THR A 21 4.97 3.27 1.40
CA THR A 21 4.34 3.67 2.67
C THR A 21 5.08 3.15 3.90
N ALA A 22 5.82 2.04 3.78
CA ALA A 22 6.71 1.57 4.84
C ALA A 22 7.98 2.43 4.99
N MET A 23 8.38 3.17 3.95
CA MET A 23 9.59 4.01 3.97
C MET A 23 9.29 5.50 4.19
N ILE A 24 8.07 5.97 3.96
CA ILE A 24 7.71 7.37 4.17
C ILE A 24 7.35 7.60 5.65
N PRO A 25 8.15 8.41 6.39
CA PRO A 25 7.90 8.69 7.79
C PRO A 25 6.56 9.40 8.03
N ASN A 26 6.12 10.26 7.12
CA ASN A 26 4.91 11.04 7.35
C ASN A 26 3.59 10.29 7.09
N LEU A 27 3.64 9.07 6.54
CA LEU A 27 2.45 8.28 6.22
C LEU A 27 2.29 7.11 7.19
N GLY A 28 1.50 7.32 8.24
CA GLY A 28 1.19 6.27 9.21
C GLY A 28 2.23 6.10 10.31
N MET A 29 3.16 7.05 10.50
CA MET A 29 4.09 6.96 11.62
C MET A 29 3.38 7.07 12.95
N LYS A 30 3.62 6.08 13.80
CA LYS A 30 3.31 6.15 15.22
C LYS A 30 4.61 6.14 16.00
N VAL A 31 4.75 7.13 16.87
CA VAL A 31 5.84 7.16 17.84
C VAL A 31 5.29 6.61 19.15
N ILE A 32 5.80 5.45 19.57
CA ILE A 32 5.42 4.81 20.83
C ILE A 32 6.70 4.66 21.65
N GLY A 33 6.91 5.61 22.58
CA GLY A 33 8.15 5.70 23.35
C GLY A 33 9.35 5.95 22.43
N GLU A 34 10.36 5.07 22.48
CA GLU A 34 11.55 5.16 21.64
C GLU A 34 11.40 4.52 20.24
N TYR A 35 10.25 3.87 19.98
CA TYR A 35 10.01 3.15 18.74
C TYR A 35 9.21 4.01 17.75
N HIS A 36 9.74 4.13 16.55
CA HIS A 36 9.08 4.71 15.38
C HIS A 36 8.54 3.57 14.54
N HIS A 37 7.22 3.49 14.41
CA HIS A 37 6.54 2.50 13.61
C HIS A 37 6.17 3.10 12.26
N TYR A 38 6.40 2.39 11.16
CA TYR A 38 6.18 2.85 9.79
C TYR A 38 5.31 1.87 9.02
N GLY A 39 4.55 2.40 8.06
CA GLY A 39 3.63 1.63 7.24
C GLY A 39 2.20 2.07 7.42
N CYS A 40 1.41 1.82 6.39
CA CYS A 40 -0.02 2.10 6.37
C CYS A 40 -0.70 1.04 5.49
N PRO A 41 -1.89 0.55 5.83
CA PRO A 41 -2.63 0.75 7.10
C PRO A 41 -2.04 -0.01 8.31
N ALA A 42 -1.31 -1.11 8.09
CA ALA A 42 -0.62 -1.84 9.16
C ALA A 42 0.87 -1.47 9.24
N GLU A 43 1.44 -1.59 10.43
CA GLU A 43 2.83 -1.25 10.73
C GLU A 43 3.76 -2.35 10.21
N VAL A 44 4.59 -2.03 9.23
CA VAL A 44 5.48 -2.98 8.55
C VAL A 44 6.87 -2.98 9.17
N LEU A 45 7.40 -1.78 9.44
CA LEU A 45 8.73 -1.56 9.94
C LEU A 45 8.67 -0.82 11.26
N SER A 46 9.55 -1.15 12.19
CA SER A 46 9.78 -0.34 13.39
C SER A 46 11.26 -0.04 13.56
N TYR A 47 11.57 1.14 14.07
CA TYR A 47 12.94 1.60 14.32
C TYR A 47 13.04 2.18 15.73
N ALA A 48 13.97 1.68 16.53
CA ALA A 48 14.29 2.23 17.85
C ALA A 48 15.65 2.96 17.84
N SER A 49 15.81 3.93 18.74
CA SER A 49 17.03 4.75 18.91
C SER A 49 18.34 3.94 18.94
N ASN A 50 18.29 2.70 19.46
CA ASN A 50 19.44 1.79 19.56
C ASN A 50 19.67 0.93 18.30
N TRP A 51 19.39 1.44 17.10
CA TRP A 51 19.52 0.70 15.81
C TRP A 51 18.72 -0.62 15.74
N ARG A 52 17.70 -0.77 16.58
CA ARG A 52 16.83 -1.95 16.57
C ARG A 52 15.77 -1.80 15.49
N ILE A 53 15.85 -2.68 14.49
CA ILE A 53 14.90 -2.73 13.38
C ILE A 53 13.95 -3.91 13.60
N GLY A 54 12.65 -3.64 13.65
CA GLY A 54 11.60 -4.66 13.61
C GLY A 54 10.95 -4.72 12.23
N PHE A 55 10.67 -5.92 11.75
CA PHE A 55 9.91 -6.14 10.52
C PHE A 55 8.80 -7.15 10.76
N SER A 56 7.58 -6.80 10.35
CA SER A 56 6.42 -7.68 10.44
C SER A 56 6.01 -8.16 9.05
N LEU A 57 6.36 -9.42 8.74
CA LEU A 57 5.98 -10.06 7.48
C LEU A 57 4.45 -10.15 7.31
N TRP A 58 3.73 -10.39 8.39
CA TRP A 58 2.27 -10.47 8.37
C TRP A 58 1.62 -9.13 8.01
N ASN A 59 2.11 -8.03 8.59
CA ASN A 59 1.59 -6.71 8.29
C ASN A 59 1.97 -6.26 6.87
N PHE A 60 3.16 -6.67 6.39
CA PHE A 60 3.56 -6.45 5.00
C PHE A 60 2.59 -7.13 4.01
N LEU A 61 2.29 -8.41 4.23
CA LEU A 61 1.36 -9.17 3.39
C LEU A 61 -0.05 -8.60 3.46
N PHE A 62 -0.51 -8.21 4.66
CA PHE A 62 -1.80 -7.54 4.84
C PHE A 62 -1.89 -6.26 4.01
N ASN A 63 -0.87 -5.40 4.05
CA ASN A 63 -0.86 -4.15 3.29
C ASN A 63 -0.90 -4.41 1.78
N ILE A 64 -0.17 -5.40 1.26
CA ILE A 64 -0.23 -5.79 -0.15
C ILE A 64 -1.67 -6.14 -0.55
N VAL A 65 -2.33 -6.99 0.24
CA VAL A 65 -3.71 -7.41 -0.01
C VAL A 65 -4.66 -6.22 0.07
N PHE A 66 -4.52 -5.39 1.09
CA PHE A 66 -5.34 -4.19 1.29
C PHE A 66 -5.24 -3.22 0.11
N TYR A 67 -4.02 -2.87 -0.32
CA TYR A 67 -3.81 -1.99 -1.45
C TYR A 67 -4.29 -2.61 -2.77
N TYR A 68 -4.15 -3.93 -2.94
CA TYR A 68 -4.69 -4.62 -4.11
C TYR A 68 -6.21 -4.49 -4.23
N PHE A 69 -6.93 -4.72 -3.13
CA PHE A 69 -8.38 -4.53 -3.09
C PHE A 69 -8.79 -3.07 -3.28
N THR A 70 -8.07 -2.14 -2.63
CA THR A 70 -8.33 -0.69 -2.75
C THR A 70 -8.19 -0.21 -4.18
N LEU A 71 -7.09 -0.57 -4.86
CA LEU A 71 -6.88 -0.26 -6.28
C LEU A 71 -7.93 -0.91 -7.18
N ARG A 72 -8.34 -2.15 -6.86
CA ARG A 72 -9.39 -2.85 -7.60
C ARG A 72 -10.74 -2.12 -7.50
N ILE A 73 -11.12 -1.68 -6.31
CA ILE A 73 -12.34 -0.89 -6.08
C ILE A 73 -12.25 0.44 -6.81
N LEU A 74 -11.13 1.16 -6.69
CA LEU A 74 -10.91 2.44 -7.36
C LEU A 74 -11.08 2.33 -8.88
N MET A 75 -10.56 1.27 -9.51
CA MET A 75 -10.77 1.05 -10.94
C MET A 75 -12.22 0.75 -11.32
N ILE A 76 -12.98 0.05 -10.46
CA ILE A 76 -14.40 -0.19 -10.71
C ILE A 76 -15.15 1.14 -10.68
N ILE A 77 -14.85 1.98 -9.69
CA ILE A 77 -15.42 3.32 -9.55
C ILE A 77 -15.10 4.18 -10.77
N ILE A 78 -13.81 4.30 -11.15
CA ILE A 78 -13.37 5.07 -12.32
C ILE A 78 -14.09 4.61 -13.59
N LYS A 79 -14.25 3.29 -13.79
CA LYS A 79 -15.00 2.75 -14.94
C LYS A 79 -16.48 3.11 -14.92
N GLY A 80 -17.09 3.24 -13.74
CA GLY A 80 -18.48 3.68 -13.59
C GLY A 80 -18.68 5.17 -13.91
N PHE A 81 -17.67 6.00 -13.66
CA PHE A 81 -17.71 7.45 -13.91
C PHE A 81 -17.34 7.85 -15.34
N ILE A 82 -16.66 6.99 -16.11
CA ILE A 82 -16.37 7.28 -17.52
C ILE A 82 -17.66 7.03 -18.33
N PRO A 83 -18.34 8.08 -18.85
CA PRO A 83 -19.50 7.87 -19.70
C PRO A 83 -19.06 7.05 -20.91
N LYS A 84 -19.79 5.97 -21.21
CA LYS A 84 -19.62 5.26 -22.49
C LYS A 84 -19.98 6.27 -23.57
N SER A 85 -19.01 6.73 -24.37
CA SER A 85 -19.35 7.55 -25.53
C SER A 85 -20.27 6.71 -26.42
N PRO A 86 -21.46 7.22 -26.79
CA PRO A 86 -22.27 6.54 -27.78
C PRO A 86 -21.47 6.54 -29.09
N HIS A 87 -21.06 5.36 -29.53
CA HIS A 87 -20.66 5.11 -30.90
C HIS A 87 -21.91 4.81 -31.71
#